data_AF-X0U352-F1
#
_entry.id   AF-X0U352-F1
#
_cell.length_a   1.000
_cell.length_b   1.000
_cell.length_c   1.000
_cell.angle_alpha   90.00
_cell.angle_beta   90.00
_cell.angle_gamma   90.00
#
_symmetry.space_group_name_H-M   'P 1'
#
loop_
_entity.id
_entity.type
_entity.pdbx_description
1 polymer ?
#
loop_
_entity_poly.entity_id
_entity_poly.type
_entity_poly.pdbx_seq_one_letter_code
_entity_poly.pdbx_strand_id
1 'polypeptide(L)'
;MPKTFYTDRDIEDLAKRGIISLVEDDDVVLTDLARDKALRLGIELIRENERPPSAPERPYITKFVSPSAEPSAGIVPPPFRTAPVRPYITEAISPSAMETEESGSRLPEKALSPSVSRKPAASDQLFQDVRAAVVAQLGDTVEPKLLDSIIRRVLQNIGSLQG
;
A
#
# COMPACT_ATOMS: atom_id res chain seq x y z
N MET A 1 33.48 -10.14 -3.54
CA MET A 1 33.80 -10.28 -4.98
C MET A 1 34.16 -8.90 -5.53
N PRO A 2 34.69 -8.75 -6.77
CA PRO A 2 34.90 -7.41 -7.34
C PRO A 2 33.56 -6.73 -7.63
N LYS A 3 33.43 -5.44 -7.27
CA LYS A 3 32.25 -4.62 -7.52
C LYS A 3 32.27 -4.02 -8.92
N THR A 4 31.12 -4.01 -9.56
CA THR A 4 30.90 -3.42 -10.89
C THR A 4 30.31 -2.03 -10.72
N PHE A 5 30.96 -1.01 -11.31
CA PHE A 5 30.48 0.37 -11.26
C PHE A 5 29.87 0.76 -12.60
N TYR A 6 28.62 1.19 -12.59
CA TYR A 6 27.94 1.73 -13.76
C TYR A 6 27.87 3.26 -13.70
N THR A 7 28.38 3.88 -14.76
CA THR A 7 28.28 5.32 -14.98
C THR A 7 27.15 5.64 -15.97
N ASP A 8 26.82 6.92 -16.13
CA ASP A 8 25.88 7.40 -17.15
C ASP A 8 26.16 6.82 -18.55
N ARG A 9 27.45 6.73 -18.92
CA ARG A 9 27.88 6.23 -20.23
C ARG A 9 27.52 4.75 -20.41
N ASP A 10 27.70 3.95 -19.38
CA ASP A 10 27.40 2.52 -19.40
C ASP A 10 25.90 2.28 -19.54
N ILE A 11 25.08 3.02 -18.79
CA ILE A 11 23.61 2.94 -18.88
C ILE A 11 23.10 3.36 -20.27
N GLU A 12 23.70 4.40 -20.85
CA GLU A 12 23.37 4.83 -22.21
C GLU A 12 23.74 3.77 -23.26
N ASP A 13 24.86 3.08 -23.10
CA ASP A 13 25.25 1.97 -23.97
C ASP A 13 24.29 0.77 -23.83
N LEU A 14 23.90 0.42 -22.60
CA LEU A 14 22.91 -0.63 -22.34
C LEU A 14 21.59 -0.31 -23.05
N ALA A 15 21.11 0.92 -22.96
CA ALA A 15 19.89 1.35 -23.64
C ALA A 15 20.04 1.29 -25.17
N LYS A 16 21.17 1.74 -25.73
CA LYS A 16 21.45 1.66 -27.18
C LYS A 16 21.49 0.23 -27.69
N ARG A 17 21.88 -0.71 -26.84
CA ARG A 17 21.85 -2.15 -27.11
C ARG A 17 20.46 -2.77 -26.97
N GLY A 18 19.47 -1.99 -26.52
CA GLY A 18 18.09 -2.44 -26.31
C GLY A 18 17.88 -3.17 -24.99
N ILE A 19 18.80 -3.04 -24.03
CA ILE A 19 18.63 -3.61 -22.69
C ILE A 19 17.75 -2.66 -21.90
N ILE A 20 16.57 -3.14 -21.49
CA ILE A 20 15.55 -2.37 -20.78
C ILE A 20 15.47 -2.71 -19.29
N SER A 21 16.29 -3.64 -18.81
CA SER A 21 16.26 -4.06 -17.41
C SER A 21 17.69 -4.32 -16.93
N LEU A 22 18.03 -3.74 -15.79
CA LEU A 22 19.30 -3.94 -15.11
C LEU A 22 19.02 -4.40 -13.68
N VAL A 23 19.71 -5.45 -13.24
CA VAL A 23 19.60 -5.92 -11.86
C VAL A 23 20.51 -5.07 -10.98
N GLU A 24 19.93 -4.43 -9.97
CA GLU A 24 20.68 -3.74 -8.92
C GLU A 24 20.89 -4.72 -7.76
N ASP A 25 22.05 -5.38 -7.74
CA ASP A 25 22.52 -6.28 -6.68
C ASP A 25 23.62 -5.64 -5.81
N ASP A 26 24.07 -6.35 -4.77
CA ASP A 26 25.05 -5.86 -3.77
C ASP A 26 26.46 -5.60 -4.34
N ASP A 27 26.82 -6.22 -5.46
CA ASP A 27 28.09 -6.01 -6.15
C ASP A 27 27.99 -4.94 -7.24
N VAL A 28 26.81 -4.37 -7.49
CA VAL A 28 26.55 -3.35 -8.52
C VAL A 28 26.38 -1.97 -7.90
N VAL A 29 27.26 -1.04 -8.28
CA VAL A 29 27.22 0.35 -7.81
C VAL A 29 26.85 1.27 -8.96
N LEU A 30 25.67 1.89 -8.88
CA LEU A 30 25.26 2.94 -9.80
C LEU A 30 25.62 4.30 -9.23
N THR A 31 26.20 5.15 -10.08
CA THR A 31 26.30 6.58 -9.77
C THR A 31 24.92 7.24 -9.84
N ASP A 32 24.74 8.37 -9.16
CA ASP A 32 23.47 9.11 -9.16
C ASP A 32 23.00 9.48 -10.58
N LEU A 33 23.93 9.94 -11.43
CA LEU A 33 23.71 10.21 -12.85
C LEU A 33 23.29 8.95 -13.62
N ALA A 34 23.89 7.80 -13.32
CA ALA A 34 23.53 6.53 -13.97
C ALA A 34 22.09 6.11 -13.63
N ARG A 35 21.68 6.26 -12.36
CA ARG A 35 20.32 5.97 -11.90
C ARG A 35 19.29 6.87 -12.59
N ASP A 36 19.53 8.18 -12.62
CA ASP A 36 18.65 9.12 -13.32
C ASP A 36 18.58 8.82 -14.83
N LYS A 37 19.72 8.50 -15.45
CA LYS A 37 19.75 8.15 -16.88
C LYS A 37 19.00 6.86 -17.19
N ALA A 38 19.08 5.86 -16.31
CA ALA A 38 18.34 4.61 -16.45
C ALA A 38 16.83 4.88 -16.48
N LEU A 39 16.33 5.68 -15.54
CA LEU A 39 14.92 6.09 -15.47
C LEU A 39 14.49 6.87 -16.72
N ARG A 40 15.32 7.79 -17.22
CA ARG A 40 15.02 8.57 -18.44
C ARG A 40 14.97 7.71 -19.70
N LEU A 41 15.81 6.69 -19.78
CA LEU A 41 15.89 5.78 -20.93
C LEU A 41 14.90 4.62 -20.83
N GLY A 42 14.16 4.52 -19.73
CA GLY A 42 13.21 3.43 -19.50
C GLY A 42 13.88 2.11 -19.14
N ILE A 43 15.10 2.14 -18.62
CA ILE A 43 15.76 0.97 -18.03
C ILE A 43 15.19 0.76 -16.63
N GLU A 44 14.52 -0.37 -16.43
CA GLU A 44 14.03 -0.79 -15.13
C GLU A 44 15.19 -1.32 -14.28
N LEU A 45 15.43 -0.64 -13.16
CA LEU A 45 16.36 -1.09 -12.13
C LEU A 45 15.63 -2.07 -11.21
N ILE A 46 15.83 -3.36 -11.44
CA ILE A 46 15.19 -4.43 -10.67
C ILE A 46 16.10 -4.76 -9.49
N ARG A 47 15.65 -4.54 -8.25
CA ARG A 47 16.40 -5.03 -7.10
C ARG A 47 16.37 -6.55 -7.07
N GLU A 48 17.48 -7.19 -6.72
CA GLU A 48 17.57 -8.67 -6.67
C GLU A 48 16.43 -9.29 -5.85
N ASN A 49 16.01 -8.62 -4.77
CA ASN A 49 14.93 -9.04 -3.88
C ASN A 49 13.50 -8.76 -4.39
N GLU A 50 13.36 -8.01 -5.50
CA GLU A 50 12.06 -7.69 -6.14
C GLU A 50 11.72 -8.62 -7.29
N ARG A 51 12.65 -9.49 -7.70
CA ARG A 51 12.27 -10.69 -8.46
C ARG A 51 11.44 -11.54 -7.51
N PRO A 52 10.12 -11.74 -7.76
CA PRO A 52 9.37 -12.67 -6.96
C PRO A 52 10.18 -13.97 -6.96
N PRO A 53 10.52 -14.55 -5.78
CA PRO A 53 11.24 -15.81 -5.75
C PRO A 53 10.46 -16.72 -6.67
N SER A 54 11.12 -17.17 -7.75
CA SER A 54 10.49 -17.98 -8.78
C SER A 54 9.55 -18.93 -8.08
N ALA A 55 8.25 -18.77 -8.38
CA ALA A 55 7.18 -19.46 -7.68
C ALA A 55 7.64 -20.89 -7.40
N PRO A 56 7.56 -21.39 -6.16
CA PRO A 56 8.15 -22.67 -5.78
C PRO A 56 7.89 -23.68 -6.88
N GLU A 57 8.96 -24.12 -7.58
CA GLU A 57 8.81 -25.10 -8.65
C GLU A 57 8.06 -26.26 -8.02
N ARG A 58 6.81 -26.49 -8.48
CA ARG A 58 5.94 -27.50 -7.90
C ARG A 58 6.66 -28.83 -8.15
N PRO A 59 7.25 -29.49 -7.13
CA PRO A 59 7.90 -30.75 -7.37
C PRO A 59 6.84 -31.72 -7.90
N TYR A 60 7.19 -32.40 -8.99
CA TYR A 60 6.37 -33.33 -9.74
C TYR A 60 5.62 -34.31 -8.82
N ILE A 61 4.33 -34.06 -8.57
CA ILE A 61 3.39 -35.16 -8.34
C ILE A 61 2.58 -35.31 -9.62
N THR A 62 2.96 -36.32 -10.38
CA THR A 62 2.19 -36.92 -11.46
C THR A 62 2.24 -36.22 -12.81
N LYS A 63 3.00 -36.87 -13.69
CA LYS A 63 2.78 -36.87 -15.12
C LYS A 63 1.33 -37.29 -15.42
N PHE A 64 0.45 -36.32 -15.64
CA PHE A 64 -0.71 -36.49 -16.50
C PHE A 64 -0.73 -35.32 -17.48
N VAL A 65 -0.18 -35.62 -18.66
CA VAL A 65 -0.52 -35.11 -19.99
C VAL A 65 -1.45 -33.90 -20.01
N SER A 66 -0.92 -32.78 -20.51
CA SER A 66 -1.69 -31.70 -21.12
C SER A 66 -2.58 -32.24 -22.24
N PRO A 67 -3.84 -31.78 -22.30
CA PRO A 67 -4.36 -31.34 -23.58
C PRO A 67 -4.65 -29.84 -23.52
N SER A 68 -3.75 -29.09 -24.15
CA SER A 68 -4.13 -27.86 -24.83
C SER A 68 -5.12 -28.22 -25.94
N ALA A 69 -6.11 -27.35 -26.13
CA ALA A 69 -7.10 -27.32 -27.21
C ALA A 69 -8.22 -28.39 -27.16
N GLU A 70 -9.42 -28.01 -26.73
CA GLU A 70 -10.43 -27.42 -27.64
C GLU A 70 -11.61 -26.78 -26.87
N PRO A 71 -12.21 -25.71 -27.39
CA PRO A 71 -13.41 -25.07 -26.86
C PRO A 71 -14.66 -25.60 -27.58
N SER A 72 -15.59 -26.25 -26.87
CA SER A 72 -17.00 -26.29 -27.29
C SER A 72 -17.93 -26.94 -26.28
N ALA A 73 -19.08 -26.29 -26.14
CA ALA A 73 -20.39 -26.86 -25.88
C ALA A 73 -20.57 -27.65 -24.57
N GLY A 74 -21.12 -26.96 -23.57
CA GLY A 74 -21.62 -27.61 -22.36
C GLY A 74 -22.42 -26.67 -21.47
N ILE A 75 -23.49 -26.10 -22.02
CA ILE A 75 -24.59 -25.51 -21.25
C ILE A 75 -25.06 -26.54 -20.21
N VAL A 76 -24.96 -26.21 -18.93
CA VAL A 76 -25.97 -26.62 -17.93
C VAL A 76 -25.92 -25.64 -16.75
N PRO A 77 -26.95 -24.78 -16.57
CA PRO A 77 -27.08 -23.95 -15.38
C PRO A 77 -27.45 -24.80 -14.15
N PRO A 78 -27.05 -24.41 -12.93
CA PRO A 78 -27.52 -25.07 -11.72
C PRO A 78 -29.01 -24.80 -11.50
N PRO A 79 -29.81 -25.79 -11.04
CA PRO A 79 -31.22 -25.59 -10.76
C PRO A 79 -31.41 -24.71 -9.52
N PHE A 80 -32.23 -23.66 -9.69
CA PHE A 80 -32.80 -22.86 -8.62
C PHE A 80 -33.47 -23.75 -7.56
N ARG A 81 -33.15 -23.50 -6.29
CA ARG A 81 -33.99 -23.91 -5.15
C ARG A 81 -34.22 -22.74 -4.20
N THR A 82 -35.30 -22.03 -4.52
CA THR A 82 -36.36 -21.48 -3.64
C THR A 82 -36.01 -21.16 -2.18
N ALA A 83 -36.07 -19.87 -1.87
CA ALA A 83 -36.18 -19.31 -0.52
C ALA A 83 -37.52 -19.70 0.15
N PRO A 84 -37.55 -20.01 1.47
CA PRO A 84 -38.78 -19.98 2.23
C PRO A 84 -39.12 -18.54 2.63
N VAL A 85 -40.21 -18.03 2.04
CA VAL A 85 -40.95 -16.86 2.48
C VAL A 85 -41.39 -17.09 3.92
N ARG A 86 -40.92 -16.25 4.85
CA ARG A 86 -41.44 -16.24 6.22
C ARG A 86 -42.43 -15.06 6.35
N PRO A 87 -43.69 -15.32 6.74
CA PRO A 87 -44.75 -14.31 6.75
C PRO A 87 -44.56 -13.27 7.85
N TYR A 88 -45.09 -12.09 7.54
CA TYR A 88 -45.36 -10.95 8.40
C TYR A 88 -46.01 -11.34 9.73
N ILE A 89 -45.57 -10.71 10.83
CA ILE A 89 -46.41 -10.44 11.99
C ILE A 89 -46.15 -9.02 12.49
N THR A 90 -47.26 -8.30 12.62
CA THR A 90 -47.45 -6.98 13.21
C THR A 90 -47.43 -7.07 14.75
N GLU A 91 -46.79 -6.12 15.43
CA GLU A 91 -47.23 -5.44 16.69
C GLU A 91 -46.02 -4.66 17.25
N ALA A 92 -45.91 -3.35 17.02
CA ALA A 92 -46.58 -2.26 17.74
C ALA A 92 -46.28 -2.24 19.25
N ILE A 93 -45.25 -1.48 19.67
CA ILE A 93 -45.28 -0.60 20.85
C ILE A 93 -44.29 0.58 20.62
N SER A 94 -44.83 1.75 20.28
CA SER A 94 -44.34 3.06 20.76
C SER A 94 -45.05 3.31 22.10
N PRO A 95 -44.47 4.00 23.12
CA PRO A 95 -44.20 5.45 23.00
C PRO A 95 -43.10 6.08 23.90
N SER A 96 -42.67 7.28 23.50
CA SER A 96 -42.44 8.48 24.33
C SER A 96 -41.47 8.48 25.53
N ALA A 97 -40.37 9.23 25.36
CA ALA A 97 -39.74 10.13 26.34
C ALA A 97 -38.92 11.14 25.49
N MET A 98 -39.34 12.37 25.17
CA MET A 98 -39.62 13.57 25.98
C MET A 98 -38.80 13.69 27.27
N GLU A 99 -37.67 14.41 27.19
CA GLU A 99 -37.26 15.44 28.16
C GLU A 99 -36.13 16.28 27.48
N THR A 100 -36.39 17.52 27.09
CA THR A 100 -36.18 18.76 27.88
C THR A 100 -34.68 19.03 28.08
N GLU A 101 -34.06 19.81 27.19
CA GLU A 101 -33.68 21.22 27.45
C GLU A 101 -32.92 21.43 28.77
N GLU A 102 -31.61 21.65 28.69
CA GLU A 102 -30.97 22.59 29.60
C GLU A 102 -29.91 23.45 28.89
N SER A 103 -30.35 24.68 28.66
CA SER A 103 -29.61 25.94 28.57
C SER A 103 -28.24 25.97 29.29
N GLY A 104 -27.20 26.40 28.58
CA GLY A 104 -25.86 26.59 29.14
C GLY A 104 -25.01 27.59 28.36
N SER A 105 -25.43 28.84 28.33
CA SER A 105 -24.65 30.01 27.90
C SER A 105 -23.28 30.08 28.60
N ARG A 106 -22.16 30.04 27.85
CA ARG A 106 -20.93 30.80 28.19
C ARG A 106 -19.93 30.88 27.02
N LEU A 107 -19.99 31.97 26.27
CA LEU A 107 -18.82 32.57 25.62
C LEU A 107 -18.00 33.35 26.69
N PRO A 108 -16.79 33.85 26.42
CA PRO A 108 -15.53 33.12 26.29
C PRO A 108 -14.47 33.70 27.26
N GLU A 109 -13.89 32.91 28.16
CA GLU A 109 -12.83 33.43 29.06
C GLU A 109 -11.43 33.13 28.51
N LYS A 110 -10.99 34.10 27.73
CA LYS A 110 -9.60 34.51 27.50
C LYS A 110 -8.75 34.38 28.78
N ALA A 111 -7.86 33.39 28.83
CA ALA A 111 -6.62 33.48 29.60
C ALA A 111 -5.55 32.52 29.05
N LEU A 112 -4.62 33.15 28.33
CA LEU A 112 -3.24 32.78 28.01
C LEU A 112 -2.76 31.41 28.51
N SER A 113 -2.52 30.50 27.57
CA SER A 113 -1.47 29.49 27.65
C SER A 113 -0.67 29.54 26.34
N PRO A 114 0.65 29.35 26.40
CA PRO A 114 1.61 30.01 25.53
C PRO A 114 1.48 29.56 24.08
N SER A 115 1.44 30.56 23.20
CA SER A 115 1.67 30.41 21.77
C SER A 115 3.09 29.86 21.56
N VAL A 116 3.22 28.54 21.58
CA VAL A 116 4.33 27.85 20.94
C VAL A 116 3.91 27.65 19.48
N SER A 117 3.88 28.75 18.72
CA SER A 117 3.94 28.70 17.26
C SER A 117 5.33 28.26 16.83
N ARG A 118 5.75 27.06 17.26
CA ARG A 118 6.84 26.35 16.62
C ARG A 118 6.18 25.70 15.41
N LYS A 119 6.42 26.27 14.23
CA LYS A 119 6.10 25.69 12.92
C LYS A 119 6.24 24.17 13.03
N PRO A 120 5.17 23.38 12.77
CA PRO A 120 5.24 21.93 12.92
C PRO A 120 6.45 21.44 12.15
N ALA A 121 7.29 20.62 12.77
CA ALA A 121 8.38 20.01 12.01
C ALA A 121 7.73 19.28 10.84
N ALA A 122 8.29 19.40 9.62
CA ALA A 122 7.69 18.83 8.41
C ALA A 122 7.36 17.34 8.56
N SER A 123 8.13 16.64 9.41
CA SER A 123 7.93 15.25 9.83
C SER A 123 6.59 15.02 10.54
N ASP A 124 6.17 15.92 11.43
CA ASP A 124 4.90 15.83 12.16
C ASP A 124 3.71 16.08 11.23
N GLN A 125 3.84 17.00 10.27
CA GLN A 125 2.82 17.23 9.23
C GLN A 125 2.65 15.99 8.35
N LEU A 126 3.75 15.48 7.80
CA LEU A 126 3.73 14.26 6.98
C LEU A 126 3.16 13.06 7.73
N PHE A 127 3.52 12.91 9.00
CA PHE A 127 2.97 11.87 9.87
C PHE A 127 1.43 11.98 9.99
N GLN A 128 0.91 13.20 10.21
CA GLN A 128 -0.53 13.42 10.33
C GLN A 128 -1.29 13.19 9.02
N ASP A 129 -0.76 13.66 7.89
CA ASP A 129 -1.36 13.43 6.57
C ASP A 129 -1.45 11.92 6.24
N VAL A 130 -0.36 11.19 6.47
CA VAL A 130 -0.33 9.73 6.25
C VAL A 130 -1.29 9.01 7.20
N ARG A 131 -1.31 9.37 8.49
CA ARG A 131 -2.24 8.79 9.47
C ARG A 131 -3.69 8.99 9.04
N ALA A 132 -4.07 10.20 8.64
CA ALA A 132 -5.42 10.52 8.20
C ALA A 132 -5.83 9.70 6.96
N ALA A 133 -4.94 9.59 5.97
CA ALA A 133 -5.19 8.79 4.77
C ALA A 133 -5.35 7.29 5.09
N VAL A 134 -4.52 6.75 5.98
CA VAL A 134 -4.56 5.33 6.36
C VAL A 134 -5.79 5.03 7.20
N VAL A 135 -6.20 5.92 8.11
CA VAL A 135 -7.47 5.76 8.87
C VAL A 135 -8.68 5.84 7.94
N ALA A 136 -8.67 6.73 6.94
CA ALA A 136 -9.74 6.77 5.94
C ALA A 136 -9.81 5.49 5.11
N GLN A 137 -8.67 4.83 4.87
CA GLN A 137 -8.57 3.62 4.06
C GLN A 137 -8.90 2.33 4.84
N LEU A 138 -8.43 2.22 6.08
CA LEU A 138 -8.54 1.00 6.90
C LEU A 138 -9.60 1.10 8.02
N GLY A 139 -10.09 2.30 8.32
CA GLY A 139 -11.06 2.54 9.39
C GLY A 139 -10.56 1.99 10.73
N ASP A 140 -11.44 1.27 11.43
CA ASP A 140 -11.19 0.68 12.75
C ASP A 140 -10.52 -0.70 12.71
N THR A 141 -10.06 -1.17 11.55
CA THR A 141 -9.47 -2.52 11.40
C THR A 141 -8.12 -2.65 12.10
N VAL A 142 -7.44 -1.54 12.38
CA VAL A 142 -6.07 -1.52 12.93
C VAL A 142 -6.01 -0.72 14.23
N GLU A 143 -5.29 -1.24 15.21
CA GLU A 143 -5.10 -0.55 16.49
C GLU A 143 -4.33 0.77 16.29
N PRO A 144 -4.81 1.90 16.84
CA PRO A 144 -4.22 3.23 16.58
C PRO A 144 -2.78 3.35 17.04
N LYS A 145 -2.37 2.71 18.15
CA LYS A 145 -0.97 2.81 18.62
C LYS A 145 -0.01 2.01 17.76
N LEU A 146 -0.46 0.86 17.24
CA LEU A 146 0.32 0.06 16.30
C LEU A 146 0.51 0.84 14.99
N LEU A 147 -0.55 1.46 14.48
CA LEU A 147 -0.49 2.31 13.28
C LEU A 147 0.48 3.48 13.46
N ASP A 148 0.40 4.20 14.59
CA ASP A 148 1.35 5.26 14.94
C ASP A 148 2.81 4.77 14.93
N SER A 149 3.05 3.58 15.50
CA SER A 149 4.40 3.00 15.60
C SER A 149 4.94 2.60 14.24
N ILE A 150 4.11 2.03 13.37
CA ILE A 150 4.49 1.65 12.01
C ILE A 150 4.80 2.90 11.18
N ILE A 151 3.95 3.92 11.22
CA ILE A 151 4.20 5.15 10.44
C ILE A 151 5.52 5.81 10.87
N ARG A 152 5.79 5.91 12.18
CA ARG A 152 7.09 6.45 12.65
C ARG A 152 8.27 5.62 12.18
N ARG A 153 8.17 4.29 12.26
CA ARG A 153 9.21 3.35 11.81
C ARG A 153 9.48 3.52 10.31
N VAL A 154 8.42 3.62 9.50
CA VAL A 154 8.53 3.82 8.06
C VAL A 154 9.19 5.15 7.76
N LEU A 155 8.70 6.26 8.33
CA LEU A 155 9.28 7.60 8.14
C LEU A 155 10.77 7.66 8.51
N GLN A 156 11.18 6.98 9.59
CA GLN A 156 12.59 6.88 9.98
C GLN A 156 13.40 6.06 8.98
N ASN A 157 12.84 4.96 8.44
CA ASN A 157 13.52 4.12 7.47
C ASN A 157 13.78 4.85 6.14
N ILE A 158 12.82 5.63 5.64
CA ILE A 158 12.99 6.45 4.42
C ILE A 158 13.96 7.61 4.65
N GLY A 159 13.92 8.25 5.83
CA GLY A 159 14.86 9.33 6.16
C GLY A 159 16.30 8.86 6.37
N SER A 160 16.49 7.60 6.77
CA SER A 160 17.82 7.00 6.97
C SER A 160 18.45 6.47 5.66
N LEU A 161 17.68 6.40 4.56
CA LEU A 161 18.13 5.87 3.27
C LEU A 161 18.72 6.95 2.33
N GLN A 162 18.76 8.22 2.77
CA GLN A 162 19.32 9.36 2.01
C GLN A 162 20.70 9.83 2.51
N GLY A 163 21.41 9.01 3.29
CA GLY A 163 22.74 9.32 3.83
C GLY A 163 23.84 8.44 3.25
#